data_AF-A0A9X1UNM9-F1
#
_entry.id   AF-A0A9X1UNM9-F1
#
_cell.length_a   1.000
_cell.length_b   1.000
_cell.length_c   1.000
_cell.angle_alpha   90.00
_cell.angle_beta   90.00
_cell.angle_gamma   90.00
#
_symmetry.space_group_name_H-M   'P 1'
#
loop_
_entity.id
_entity.type
_entity.pdbx_description
1 polymer ?
#
loop_
_entity_poly.entity_id
_entity_poly.type
_entity_poly.pdbx_seq_one_letter_code
_entity_poly.pdbx_strand_id
1 'polypeptide(L)'
;MACYQDDIHPAARVEITALRTAGRLKALGQLLVLIDDVIDHCLSSGEMPVHPVTVVNGHGLYERCAPQMFGVFSIENGMAGQLPTLRLLAVSTTPAAARTAAAARV
;
A
#
# COMPACT_ATOMS: atom_id res chain seq x y z
N MET A 1 -2.83 -0.61 -19.09
CA MET A 1 -1.36 -0.75 -19.02
C MET A 1 -0.99 -0.25 -17.65
N ALA A 2 -0.31 -1.06 -16.82
CA ALA A 2 -0.09 -0.70 -15.43
C ALA A 2 0.72 0.59 -15.29
N CYS A 3 0.34 1.41 -14.32
CA CYS A 3 1.05 2.61 -13.91
C CYS A 3 2.21 2.32 -12.98
N TYR A 4 2.08 1.28 -12.16
CA TYR A 4 3.06 0.88 -11.17
C TYR A 4 3.49 -0.58 -11.32
N GLN A 5 4.70 -0.89 -10.89
CA GLN A 5 5.07 -2.26 -10.53
C GLN A 5 4.59 -2.53 -9.10
N ASP A 6 3.94 -3.68 -8.90
CA ASP A 6 3.55 -4.14 -7.56
C ASP A 6 4.77 -4.65 -6.79
N ASP A 7 4.90 -4.25 -5.53
CA ASP A 7 5.78 -4.86 -4.55
C ASP A 7 5.10 -4.93 -3.17
N ILE A 8 5.47 -5.94 -2.38
CA ILE A 8 4.91 -6.13 -1.04
C ILE A 8 6.04 -6.37 -0.06
N HIS A 9 6.18 -5.44 0.89
CA HIS A 9 7.17 -5.52 1.95
C HIS A 9 7.02 -6.85 2.74
N PRO A 10 8.12 -7.55 3.10
CA PRO A 10 8.04 -8.85 3.77
C PRO A 10 7.18 -8.87 5.03
N ALA A 11 7.23 -7.81 5.84
CA ALA A 11 6.39 -7.67 7.03
C ALA A 11 4.90 -7.54 6.68
N ALA A 12 4.54 -6.84 5.59
CA ALA A 12 3.15 -6.76 5.12
C ALA A 12 2.65 -8.13 4.64
N ARG A 13 3.50 -8.96 4.01
CA ARG A 13 3.14 -10.34 3.64
C ARG A 13 2.78 -11.20 4.86
N VAL A 14 3.48 -11.00 5.98
CA VAL A 14 3.18 -11.68 7.25
C VAL A 14 1.84 -11.19 7.80
N GLU A 15 1.57 -9.88 7.79
CA GLU A 15 0.29 -9.31 8.23
C GLU A 15 -0.90 -9.83 7.42
N ILE A 16 -0.76 -9.87 6.09
CA ILE A 16 -1.74 -10.44 5.16
C ILE A 16 -2.01 -11.90 5.55
N THR A 17 -0.96 -12.70 5.76
CA THR A 17 -1.11 -14.10 6.18
C THR A 17 -1.83 -14.23 7.52
N ALA A 18 -1.47 -13.42 8.52
CA ALA A 18 -2.13 -13.42 9.82
C ALA A 18 -3.61 -13.06 9.72
N LEU A 19 -3.97 -12.05 8.93
CA LEU A 19 -5.35 -11.62 8.69
C LEU A 19 -6.15 -12.69 7.94
N ARG A 20 -5.53 -13.42 6.99
CA ARG A 20 -6.15 -14.57 6.33
C ARG A 20 -6.48 -15.67 7.33
N THR A 21 -5.53 -16.03 8.20
CA THR A 21 -5.73 -17.04 9.25
C THR A 21 -6.78 -16.61 10.27
N ALA A 22 -6.90 -15.31 10.55
CA ALA A 22 -7.95 -14.73 11.39
C ALA A 22 -9.33 -14.63 10.71
N GLY A 23 -9.50 -15.19 9.51
CA GLY A 23 -10.79 -15.23 8.81
C GLY A 23 -11.20 -13.92 8.12
N ARG A 24 -10.28 -12.97 7.93
CA ARG A 24 -10.57 -11.64 7.33
C ARG A 24 -10.52 -11.62 5.80
N LEU A 25 -10.75 -12.75 5.15
CA LEU A 25 -10.55 -12.94 3.70
C LEU A 25 -11.33 -11.93 2.84
N LYS A 26 -12.60 -11.66 3.16
CA LYS A 26 -13.44 -10.73 2.39
C LYS A 26 -12.91 -9.30 2.44
N ALA A 27 -12.66 -8.79 3.64
CA ALA A 27 -12.15 -7.43 3.85
C ALA A 27 -10.76 -7.26 3.24
N LEU A 28 -9.91 -8.28 3.35
CA LEU A 28 -8.58 -8.29 2.74
C LEU A 28 -8.67 -8.28 1.21
N GLY A 29 -9.52 -9.12 0.62
CA GLY A 29 -9.72 -9.15 -0.84
C GLY A 29 -10.24 -7.82 -1.38
N GLN A 30 -11.17 -7.16 -0.66
CA GLN A 30 -11.65 -5.82 -1.02
C GLN A 30 -10.53 -4.78 -0.98
N LEU A 31 -9.65 -4.84 0.02
CA LEU A 31 -8.50 -3.94 0.08
C LEU A 31 -7.53 -4.17 -1.08
N LEU A 32 -7.20 -5.43 -1.39
CA LEU A 32 -6.26 -5.76 -2.46
C LEU A 32 -6.79 -5.30 -3.83
N VAL A 33 -8.08 -5.46 -4.10
CA VAL A 33 -8.71 -4.93 -5.33
C VAL A 33 -8.56 -3.40 -5.44
N LEU A 34 -8.64 -2.67 -4.32
CA LEU A 34 -8.41 -1.21 -4.33
C LEU A 34 -6.95 -0.85 -4.59
N ILE A 35 -6.00 -1.72 -4.24
CA ILE A 35 -4.57 -1.52 -4.52
C ILE A 35 -4.28 -1.86 -5.98
N ASP A 36 -4.82 -2.97 -6.48
CA ASP A 36 -4.73 -3.37 -7.89
C ASP A 36 -5.28 -2.26 -8.81
N ASP A 37 -6.39 -1.62 -8.42
CA ASP A 37 -6.95 -0.48 -9.15
C ASP A 37 -5.97 0.70 -9.25
N VAL A 38 -5.20 0.98 -8.19
CA VAL A 38 -4.15 2.02 -8.22
C VAL A 38 -2.98 1.60 -9.11
N ILE A 39 -2.60 0.32 -9.08
CA ILE A 39 -1.56 -0.25 -9.95
C ILE A 39 -1.94 -0.07 -11.42
N ASP A 40 -3.19 -0.34 -11.77
CA ASP A 40 -3.68 -0.30 -13.14
C ASP A 40 -4.03 1.11 -13.64
N HIS A 41 -4.51 2.00 -12.77
CA HIS A 41 -5.07 3.30 -13.15
C HIS A 41 -4.33 4.52 -12.59
N CYS A 42 -3.18 4.32 -11.94
CA CYS A 42 -2.40 5.36 -11.26
C CYS A 42 -3.13 5.94 -10.02
N LEU A 43 -2.41 6.72 -9.22
CA LEU A 43 -3.06 7.61 -8.26
C LEU A 43 -3.91 8.67 -8.97
N SER A 44 -4.99 9.07 -8.33
CA SER A 44 -5.82 10.16 -8.85
C SER A 44 -5.03 11.47 -8.89
N SER A 45 -5.28 12.29 -9.92
CA SER A 45 -4.64 13.60 -10.02
C SER A 45 -4.97 14.44 -8.77
N GLY A 46 -3.93 14.96 -8.11
CA GLY A 46 -4.08 15.76 -6.89
C GLY A 46 -4.16 14.96 -5.59
N GLU A 47 -4.07 13.62 -5.64
CA GLU A 47 -3.99 12.82 -4.42
C GLU A 47 -2.70 13.11 -3.64
N MET A 48 -2.85 13.50 -2.38
CA MET A 48 -1.73 13.85 -1.50
C MET A 48 -1.43 12.70 -0.53
N PRO A 49 -0.15 12.46 -0.20
CA PRO A 49 0.22 11.46 0.80
C PRO A 49 -0.40 11.81 2.15
N VAL A 50 -0.92 10.78 2.83
CA VAL A 50 -1.63 10.88 4.12
C VAL A 50 -0.67 11.25 5.26
N HIS A 51 0.62 10.96 5.07
CA HIS A 51 1.70 11.41 5.93
C HIS A 51 2.93 11.83 5.12
N PRO A 52 3.56 12.98 5.44
CA PRO A 52 4.83 13.38 4.85
C PRO A 52 5.98 12.61 5.52
N VAL A 53 6.04 11.31 5.26
CA VAL A 53 7.23 10.49 5.54
C VAL A 53 8.06 10.48 4.27
N THR A 54 9.33 10.85 4.39
CA THR A 54 10.25 10.84 3.26
C THR A 54 10.56 9.38 2.89
N VAL A 55 10.22 9.00 1.67
CA VAL A 55 10.59 7.71 1.08
C VAL A 55 11.83 7.95 0.24
N VAL A 56 12.89 7.15 0.44
CA VAL A 56 14.10 7.27 -0.36
C VAL A 56 13.74 7.08 -1.84
N ASN A 57 14.04 8.09 -2.66
CA ASN A 57 13.72 8.08 -4.09
C ASN A 57 12.23 7.85 -4.40
N GLY A 58 11.31 8.31 -3.55
CA GLY A 58 9.87 8.07 -3.73
C GLY A 58 8.95 9.19 -3.24
N HIS A 59 7.64 8.92 -3.30
CA HIS A 59 6.55 9.74 -2.80
C HIS A 59 5.90 9.08 -1.58
N GLY A 60 5.44 9.91 -0.64
CA GLY A 60 5.05 9.56 0.73
C GLY A 60 3.94 8.50 0.89
N LEU A 61 3.48 8.29 2.13
CA LEU A 61 2.56 7.20 2.45
C LEU A 61 1.13 7.49 1.93
N TYR A 62 0.61 6.60 1.10
CA TYR A 62 -0.78 6.59 0.63
C TYR A 62 -1.56 5.49 1.33
N GLU A 63 -2.86 5.73 1.54
CA GLU A 63 -3.75 4.80 2.23
C GLU A 63 -4.92 4.42 1.34
N ARG A 64 -5.30 3.14 1.37
CA ARG A 64 -6.60 2.67 0.87
C ARG A 64 -7.37 2.04 2.02
N CYS A 65 -8.67 2.31 2.03
CA CYS A 65 -9.58 1.87 3.08
C CYS A 65 -10.66 0.98 2.45
N ALA A 66 -10.73 -0.26 2.91
CA ALA A 66 -11.85 -1.16 2.67
C ALA A 66 -12.61 -1.36 3.99
N PRO A 67 -13.84 -1.88 3.98
CA PRO A 67 -14.58 -2.16 5.21
C PRO A 67 -13.74 -3.02 6.18
N GLN A 68 -13.39 -2.43 7.33
CA GLN A 68 -12.58 -3.06 8.39
C GLN A 68 -11.12 -3.38 8.01
N MET A 69 -10.57 -2.74 6.97
CA MET A 69 -9.20 -2.95 6.54
C MET A 69 -8.56 -1.67 5.99
N PHE A 70 -7.30 -1.45 6.33
CA PHE A 70 -6.50 -0.32 5.90
C PHE A 70 -5.18 -0.86 5.35
N GLY A 71 -4.84 -0.43 4.13
CA GLY A 71 -3.56 -0.72 3.50
C GLY A 71 -2.79 0.57 3.29
N VAL A 72 -1.52 0.58 3.66
CA VAL A 72 -0.64 1.73 3.47
C VAL A 72 0.52 1.33 2.59
N PHE A 73 0.77 2.12 1.54
CA PHE A 73 1.81 1.89 0.56
C PHE A 73 2.62 3.17 0.31
N SER A 74 3.80 2.98 -0.26
CA SER A 74 4.67 4.05 -0.76
C SER A 74 4.88 3.87 -2.26
N ILE A 75 5.23 4.94 -2.95
CA ILE A 75 5.59 4.89 -4.36
C ILE A 75 7.08 5.20 -4.48
N GLU A 76 7.87 4.25 -4.96
CA GLU A 76 9.28 4.45 -5.26
C GLU A 76 9.42 4.79 -6.75
N ASN A 77 10.19 5.83 -7.08
CA ASN A 77 10.41 6.21 -8.46
C ASN A 77 11.20 5.12 -9.19
N GLY A 78 10.72 4.75 -10.37
CA GLY A 78 11.41 3.81 -11.25
C GLY A 78 12.70 4.43 -11.80
N MET A 79 13.67 3.57 -12.15
CA MET A 79 14.81 4.00 -12.96
C MET A 79 14.35 4.31 -14.40
N ALA A 80 15.23 4.94 -15.20
CA ALA A 80 14.91 5.28 -16.58
C ALA A 80 14.40 4.07 -17.38
N GLY A 81 13.19 4.19 -17.94
CA GLY A 81 12.54 3.12 -18.70
C GLY A 81 11.78 2.09 -17.86
N GLN A 82 11.71 2.25 -16.52
CA GLN A 82 10.94 1.41 -15.63
C GLN A 82 9.73 2.17 -15.07
N LEU A 83 8.64 1.44 -14.82
CA LEU A 83 7.51 1.98 -14.08
C LEU A 83 7.91 2.22 -12.62
N PRO A 84 7.35 3.24 -11.96
CA PRO A 84 7.47 3.39 -10.51
C PRO A 84 6.91 2.18 -9.77
N THR A 85 7.43 1.89 -8.57
CA THR A 85 7.00 0.75 -7.76
C THR A 85 6.01 1.21 -6.70
N LEU A 86 4.83 0.59 -6.65
CA LEU A 86 3.91 0.71 -5.53
C LEU A 86 4.26 -0.39 -4.53
N ARG A 87 4.92 -0.03 -3.43
CA ARG A 87 5.25 -0.97 -2.37
C ARG A 87 4.20 -0.93 -1.27
N LEU A 88 3.46 -2.03 -1.09
CA LEU A 88 2.60 -2.22 0.08
C LEU A 88 3.44 -2.42 1.33
N LEU A 89 3.33 -1.48 2.27
CA LEU A 89 4.16 -1.44 3.47
C LEU A 89 3.46 -2.05 4.69
N ALA A 90 2.15 -1.88 4.83
CA ALA A 90 1.40 -2.43 5.96
C ALA A 90 -0.08 -2.66 5.64
N VAL A 91 -0.67 -3.66 6.31
CA VAL A 91 -2.12 -3.91 6.31
C VAL A 91 -2.60 -4.11 7.75
N SER A 92 -3.68 -3.42 8.13
CA SER A 92 -4.25 -3.55 9.48
C SER A 92 -5.76 -3.34 9.50
N THR A 93 -6.40 -3.71 10.60
CA THR A 93 -7.83 -3.45 10.85
C THR A 93 -8.09 -2.04 11.40
N THR A 94 -7.04 -1.27 11.71
CA THR A 94 -7.15 0.12 12.15
C THR A 94 -6.18 1.02 11.37
N PRO A 95 -6.55 2.28 11.08
CA PRO A 95 -5.70 3.18 10.30
C PRO A 95 -4.43 3.56 11.06
N ALA A 96 -4.53 3.81 12.37
CA ALA A 96 -3.38 4.18 13.20
C ALA A 96 -2.29 3.10 13.21
N ALA A 97 -2.68 1.82 13.32
CA ALA A 97 -1.73 0.72 13.29
C ALA A 97 -1.09 0.56 11.91
N ALA A 98 -1.87 0.65 10.82
CA ALA A 98 -1.33 0.57 9.46
C ALA A 98 -0.31 1.68 9.18
N ARG A 99 -0.63 2.93 9.55
CA ARG A 99 0.27 4.08 9.35
C ARG A 99 1.54 3.98 10.17
N THR A 100 1.43 3.61 11.45
CA THR A 100 2.59 3.45 12.33
C THR A 100 3.51 2.34 11.83
N ALA A 101 2.95 1.21 11.42
CA ALA A 101 3.69 0.10 10.86
C ALA A 101 4.37 0.47 9.54
N ALA A 102 3.66 1.17 8.65
CA ALA A 102 4.22 1.60 7.38
C ALA A 102 5.35 2.62 7.54
N ALA A 103 5.19 3.61 8.43
CA ALA A 103 6.21 4.62 8.70
C ALA A 103 7.54 4.02 9.21
N ALA A 104 7.50 2.86 9.86
CA ALA A 104 8.70 2.15 10.33
C ALA A 104 9.39 1.31 9.22
N ARG A 105 8.82 1.26 8.01
CA ARG A 105 9.24 0.37 6.90
C ARG A 105 9.65 1.14 5.65
N VAL A 106 9.67 2.47 5.74
CA VAL A 106 10.06 3.40 4.68
C VAL A 106 11.56 3.67 4.72
#